data_AF-A0A167PE11-F1
#
_entry.id   AF-A0A167PE11-F1
#
_cell.length_a   1.000
_cell.length_b   1.000
_cell.length_c   1.000
_cell.angle_alpha   90.00
_cell.angle_beta   90.00
_cell.angle_gamma   90.00
#
_symmetry.space_group_name_H-M   'P 1'
#
loop_
_entity.id
_entity.type
_entity.pdbx_description
1 polymer ?
#
loop_
_entity_poly.entity_id
_entity_poly.type
_entity_poly.pdbx_seq_one_letter_code
_entity_poly.pdbx_strand_id
1 'polypeptide(L)'
;MSFTDQDYRVLKTRYEAVVHGHVFAFFKELTPSQQEIFYSQLASIQVEQVSRIAQDILTMGHDNKVTQDPAKVDLKPLRSHAIDFLASDTKEKLETWRPGEILGCN
;
A
#
# COMPACT_ATOMS: atom_id res chain seq x y z
N MET A 1 13.77 -24.32 3.68
CA MET A 1 14.89 -23.98 2.78
C MET A 1 15.85 -23.14 3.60
N SER A 2 17.12 -23.54 3.67
CA SER A 2 18.14 -22.77 4.39
C SER A 2 18.59 -21.61 3.51
N PHE A 3 18.66 -20.43 4.09
CA PHE A 3 19.15 -19.21 3.47
C PHE A 3 20.63 -19.35 3.07
N THR A 4 20.98 -18.97 1.84
CA THR A 4 22.34 -19.12 1.31
C THR A 4 23.09 -17.78 1.24
N ASP A 5 24.43 -17.85 1.18
CA ASP A 5 25.30 -16.69 0.92
C ASP A 5 24.97 -15.99 -0.42
N GLN A 6 24.42 -16.73 -1.39
CA GLN A 6 23.98 -16.14 -2.66
C GLN A 6 22.71 -15.32 -2.46
N ASP A 7 21.75 -15.83 -1.69
CA ASP A 7 20.51 -15.12 -1.36
C ASP A 7 20.80 -13.83 -0.58
N TYR A 8 21.76 -13.88 0.33
CA TYR A 8 22.28 -12.71 1.03
C TYR A 8 22.77 -11.63 0.06
N ARG A 9 23.64 -12.00 -0.88
CA ARG A 9 24.27 -11.06 -1.83
C ARG A 9 23.22 -10.40 -2.72
N VAL A 10 22.30 -11.20 -3.25
CA VAL A 10 21.19 -10.69 -4.09
C VAL A 10 20.34 -9.70 -3.31
N LEU A 11 19.95 -10.05 -2.08
CA LEU A 11 19.14 -9.21 -1.24
C LEU A 11 19.86 -7.90 -0.86
N LYS A 12 21.15 -7.97 -0.50
CA LYS A 12 21.97 -6.81 -0.18
C LYS A 12 22.11 -5.86 -1.37
N THR A 13 22.40 -6.39 -2.55
CA THR A 13 22.50 -5.59 -3.78
C THR A 13 21.19 -4.87 -4.10
N ARG A 14 20.04 -5.54 -3.90
CA ARG A 14 18.71 -4.93 -4.09
C ARG A 14 18.51 -3.71 -3.18
N TYR A 15 18.84 -3.83 -1.90
CA TYR A 15 18.71 -2.73 -0.95
C TYR A 15 19.75 -1.62 -1.15
N GLU A 16 20.97 -1.96 -1.58
CA GLU A 16 22.00 -0.98 -1.93
C GLU A 16 21.62 -0.14 -3.15
N ALA A 17 20.94 -0.73 -4.13
CA ALA A 17 20.48 -0.02 -5.34
C ALA A 17 19.53 1.15 -5.04
N VAL A 18 18.87 1.12 -3.88
CA VAL A 18 17.96 2.18 -3.39
C VAL A 18 18.49 2.87 -2.13
N VAL A 19 19.80 2.85 -1.90
CA VAL A 19 20.48 3.56 -0.78
C VAL A 19 20.05 3.06 0.63
N HIS A 20 19.44 1.88 0.70
CA HIS A 20 19.04 1.21 1.96
C HIS A 20 20.04 0.13 2.42
N GLY A 21 21.28 0.17 1.93
CA GLY A 21 22.33 -0.79 2.32
C GLY A 21 22.67 -0.80 3.82
N HIS A 22 22.38 0.30 4.53
CA HIS A 22 22.62 0.43 5.96
C HIS A 22 21.87 -0.61 6.81
N VAL A 23 20.77 -1.17 6.32
CA VAL A 23 20.01 -2.22 7.01
C VAL A 23 20.88 -3.47 7.25
N PHE A 24 21.93 -3.68 6.46
CA PHE A 24 22.85 -4.81 6.57
C PHE A 24 24.07 -4.55 7.48
N ALA A 25 24.17 -3.38 8.12
CA ALA A 25 25.38 -2.97 8.86
C ALA A 25 25.84 -4.01 9.89
N PHE A 26 24.89 -4.62 10.61
CA PHE A 26 25.16 -5.56 11.69
C PHE A 26 24.91 -7.02 11.30
N PHE A 27 24.71 -7.32 10.00
CA PHE A 27 24.32 -8.67 9.56
C PHE A 27 25.33 -9.75 9.98
N LYS A 28 26.62 -9.42 10.01
CA LYS A 28 27.69 -10.35 10.42
C LYS A 28 27.74 -10.62 11.92
N GLU A 29 27.09 -9.77 12.72
CA GLU A 29 27.02 -9.91 14.18
C GLU A 29 25.80 -10.73 14.61
N LEU A 30 24.88 -11.02 13.67
CA LEU A 30 23.70 -11.83 13.91
C LEU A 30 24.06 -13.32 14.03
N THR A 31 23.38 -14.01 14.94
CA THR A 31 23.37 -15.47 14.98
C THR A 31 22.70 -16.05 13.73
N PRO A 32 22.97 -17.31 13.35
CA PRO A 32 22.37 -17.92 12.16
C PRO A 32 20.83 -17.86 12.14
N SER A 33 20.18 -18.08 13.29
CA SER A 33 18.72 -17.99 13.39
C SER A 33 18.21 -16.56 13.21
N GLN A 34 18.94 -15.56 13.71
CA GLN A 34 18.61 -14.15 13.47
C GLN A 34 18.82 -13.75 12.01
N GLN A 35 19.83 -14.31 11.34
CA GLN A 35 20.06 -14.08 9.90
C GLN A 35 18.91 -14.62 9.05
N GLU A 36 18.39 -15.81 9.39
CA GLU A 36 17.21 -16.37 8.71
C GLU A 36 15.96 -15.50 8.90
N ILE A 37 15.70 -15.03 10.12
CA ILE A 37 14.59 -14.12 10.41
C ILE A 37 14.76 -12.81 9.65
N PHE A 38 15.93 -12.20 9.74
CA PHE A 38 16.27 -10.96 9.05
C PHE A 38 16.08 -11.08 7.53
N TYR A 39 16.57 -12.17 6.94
CA TYR A 39 16.36 -12.46 5.53
C TYR A 39 14.87 -12.59 5.19
N SER A 40 14.12 -13.40 5.94
CA SER A 40 12.69 -13.62 5.67
C SER A 40 11.88 -12.32 5.69
N GLN A 41 12.20 -11.43 6.62
CA GLN A 41 11.55 -10.12 6.74
C GLN A 41 11.87 -9.25 5.53
N LEU A 42 13.14 -9.06 5.20
CA LEU A 42 13.56 -8.19 4.09
C LEU A 42 13.24 -8.77 2.71
N ALA A 43 13.21 -10.10 2.56
CA ALA A 43 12.83 -10.76 1.33
C ALA A 43 11.37 -10.45 0.94
N SER A 44 10.48 -10.32 1.94
CA SER A 44 9.06 -10.01 1.75
C SER A 44 8.77 -8.55 1.35
N ILE A 45 9.74 -7.66 1.50
CA ILE A 45 9.59 -6.23 1.24
C ILE A 45 10.01 -5.90 -0.19
N GLN A 46 9.14 -5.19 -0.91
CA GLN A 46 9.48 -4.53 -2.18
C GLN A 46 10.12 -3.17 -1.87
N VAL A 47 11.45 -3.17 -1.68
CA VAL A 47 12.18 -2.00 -1.19
C VAL A 47 12.08 -0.81 -2.15
N GLU A 48 11.99 -1.05 -3.46
CA GLU A 48 11.82 -0.02 -4.48
C GLU A 48 10.49 0.73 -4.33
N GLN A 49 9.43 0.00 -3.98
CA GLN A 49 8.12 0.61 -3.70
C GLN A 49 8.16 1.43 -2.42
N VAL A 50 8.83 0.95 -1.38
CA VAL A 50 9.02 1.68 -0.13
C VAL A 50 9.78 2.99 -0.38
N SER A 51 10.90 2.93 -1.12
CA SER A 51 11.68 4.12 -1.45
C SER A 51 10.88 5.12 -2.28
N ARG A 52 10.09 4.67 -3.26
CA ARG A 52 9.21 5.56 -4.04
C ARG A 52 8.18 6.26 -3.15
N ILE A 53 7.45 5.51 -2.32
CA ILE A 53 6.46 6.09 -1.41
C ILE A 53 7.10 7.06 -0.42
N ALA A 54 8.27 6.71 0.13
CA ALA A 54 9.00 7.58 1.03
C ALA A 54 9.41 8.88 0.33
N GLN A 55 9.92 8.79 -0.89
CA GLN A 55 10.27 9.97 -1.70
C GLN A 55 9.03 10.82 -1.99
N ASP A 56 7.92 10.21 -2.41
CA ASP A 56 6.67 10.90 -2.69
C ASP A 56 6.19 11.65 -1.44
N ILE A 57 6.17 11.01 -0.27
CA ILE A 57 5.73 11.66 0.98
C ILE A 57 6.67 12.79 1.40
N LEU A 58 7.99 12.59 1.32
CA LEU A 58 8.96 13.59 1.76
C LEU A 58 9.04 14.79 0.80
N THR A 59 8.87 14.56 -0.50
CA THR A 59 8.81 15.63 -1.50
C THR A 59 7.47 16.34 -1.52
N MET A 60 6.36 15.61 -1.45
CA MET A 60 5.02 16.19 -1.28
C MET A 60 4.95 16.97 0.03
N GLY A 61 5.56 16.50 1.12
CA GLY A 61 5.61 17.27 2.37
C GLY A 61 6.36 18.61 2.27
N HIS A 62 7.31 18.73 1.33
CA HIS A 62 8.17 19.91 1.19
C HIS A 62 7.71 20.86 0.07
N ASP A 63 7.06 20.35 -0.98
CA ASP A 63 6.47 21.12 -2.07
C ASP A 63 4.96 21.30 -1.95
N ASN A 64 4.31 20.68 -0.95
CA ASN A 64 2.93 21.00 -0.62
C ASN A 64 2.85 22.35 0.11
N LYS A 65 3.05 23.41 -0.66
CA LYS A 65 1.93 24.30 -0.95
C LYS A 65 0.77 23.55 -1.62
N VAL A 66 0.29 22.47 -1.00
CA VAL A 66 -1.14 22.17 -0.96
C VAL A 66 -1.68 23.02 0.18
N THR A 67 -1.42 24.32 0.10
CA THR A 67 -2.50 25.28 0.19
C THR A 67 -3.38 25.03 -1.05
N GLN A 68 -4.03 23.87 -1.12
CA GLN A 68 -5.43 23.92 -1.45
C GLN A 68 -6.04 24.70 -0.30
N ASP A 69 -5.93 26.03 -0.40
CA ASP A 69 -6.89 26.90 0.22
C ASP A 69 -8.23 26.24 -0.09
N PRO A 70 -9.02 25.77 0.89
CA PRO A 70 -10.27 25.10 0.60
C PRO A 70 -11.19 25.97 -0.28
N ALA A 71 -10.93 27.28 -0.35
CA ALA A 71 -11.57 28.21 -1.28
C ALA A 71 -11.16 28.05 -2.77
N LYS A 72 -10.07 27.35 -3.10
CA LYS A 72 -9.56 27.13 -4.49
C LYS A 72 -9.82 25.74 -5.04
N VAL A 73 -10.29 24.80 -4.23
CA VAL A 73 -10.72 23.49 -4.72
C VAL A 73 -12.13 23.65 -5.28
N ASP A 74 -12.29 23.51 -6.59
CA ASP A 74 -13.61 23.50 -7.25
C ASP A 74 -14.34 22.19 -6.91
N LEU A 75 -14.85 22.13 -5.68
CA LEU A 75 -15.65 21.02 -5.19
C LEU A 75 -17.03 21.10 -5.84
N LYS A 76 -17.21 20.33 -6.91
CA LYS A 76 -18.52 20.11 -7.51
C LYS A 76 -19.20 18.93 -6.84
N PRO A 77 -20.52 19.02 -6.56
CA PRO A 77 -21.29 17.86 -6.19
C PRO A 77 -21.08 16.74 -7.21
N LEU A 78 -21.07 15.50 -6.73
CA LEU A 78 -21.16 14.34 -7.63
C LEU A 78 -22.41 14.50 -8.51
N ARG A 79 -22.32 14.02 -9.75
CA ARG A 79 -23.45 14.12 -10.70
C ARG A 79 -24.65 13.35 -10.12
N SER A 80 -25.85 13.86 -10.31
CA SER A 80 -27.07 13.28 -9.72
C SER A 80 -27.35 11.81 -10.10
N HIS A 81 -26.84 11.34 -11.24
CA HIS A 81 -26.96 9.94 -11.66
C HIS A 81 -25.86 9.02 -11.09
N ALA A 82 -24.87 9.59 -10.40
CA ALA A 82 -23.80 8.86 -9.73
C ALA A 82 -24.05 8.73 -8.22
N ILE A 83 -25.17 9.25 -7.73
CA ILE A 83 -25.60 9.19 -6.34
C ILE A 83 -27.03 8.70 -6.33
N ASP A 84 -27.27 7.65 -5.54
CA ASP A 84 -28.59 7.13 -5.29
C ASP A 84 -28.90 7.30 -3.81
N PHE A 85 -30.15 7.62 -3.50
CA PHE A 85 -30.56 7.99 -2.16
C PHE A 85 -31.82 7.20 -1.80
N LEU A 86 -31.69 6.34 -0.78
CA LEU A 86 -32.72 5.40 -0.35
C LEU A 86 -34.09 6.04 -0.12
N ALA A 87 -34.15 7.32 0.28
CA ALA A 87 -35.41 8.01 0.53
C ALA A 87 -36.04 8.65 -0.72
N SER A 88 -35.30 8.80 -1.82
CA SER A 88 -35.80 9.35 -3.10
C SER A 88 -35.85 8.32 -4.22
N ASP A 89 -35.26 7.15 -4.03
CA ASP A 89 -35.31 6.06 -4.99
C ASP A 89 -36.68 5.36 -5.01
N THR A 90 -37.08 4.93 -6.19
CA THR A 90 -38.32 4.17 -6.35
C THR A 90 -38.19 2.79 -5.73
N LYS A 91 -39.30 2.27 -5.20
CA LYS A 91 -39.38 0.90 -4.66
C LYS A 91 -38.81 -0.13 -5.64
N GLU A 92 -39.07 0.04 -6.94
CA GLU A 92 -38.59 -0.83 -8.02
C GLU A 92 -37.06 -0.88 -8.14
N LYS A 93 -36.40 0.27 -8.03
CA LYS A 93 -34.93 0.36 -8.04
C LYS A 93 -34.33 -0.29 -6.78
N LEU A 94 -34.96 -0.11 -5.64
CA LEU A 94 -34.55 -0.73 -4.37
C LEU A 94 -34.72 -2.26 -4.38
N GLU A 95 -35.78 -2.79 -4.99
CA GLU A 95 -35.97 -4.24 -5.14
C GLU A 95 -34.95 -4.86 -6.11
N THR A 96 -34.54 -4.14 -7.16
CA THR A 96 -33.50 -4.59 -8.10
C THR A 96 -32.12 -4.71 -7.41
N TRP A 97 -31.90 -3.92 -6.36
CA TRP A 97 -30.65 -3.88 -5.61
C TRP A 97 -30.66 -4.72 -4.35
N ARG A 98 -31.84 -5.19 -3.91
CA ARG A 98 -31.85 -6.22 -2.90
C ARG A 98 -31.15 -7.42 -3.51
N PRO A 99 -30.06 -7.93 -2.91
CA PRO A 99 -29.56 -9.22 -3.30
C PRO A 99 -30.75 -10.17 -3.19
N GLY A 100 -31.10 -10.80 -4.31
CA GLY A 100 -32.21 -11.74 -4.36
C GLY A 100 -32.08 -12.66 -3.16
N GLU A 101 -33.19 -12.82 -2.42
CA GLU A 101 -33.31 -13.85 -1.41
C GLU A 101 -32.64 -15.09 -1.97
N ILE A 102 -31.50 -15.46 -1.38
CA ILE A 102 -30.88 -16.76 -1.63
C ILE A 102 -31.95 -17.71 -1.16
N LEU A 103 -32.75 -18.20 -2.12
CA LEU A 103 -33.75 -19.23 -1.93
C LEU A 103 -33.03 -20.32 -1.15
N GLY A 104 -33.60 -20.61 0.02
CA GLY A 104 -32.98 -21.44 1.04
C GLY A 104 -32.45 -22.74 0.48
N CYS A 105 -31.28 -23.12 0.98
CA CYS A 105 -30.94 -24.53 1.10
C CYS A 105 -32.07 -25.21 1.91
N ASN A 106 -32.90 -25.99 1.23
CA ASN A 106 -33.56 -27.18 1.74
C ASN A 106 -33.84 -28.13 0.58
#